data_AF-A0A8T1QEJ9-F1
#
_entry.id   AF-A0A8T1QEJ9-F1
#
_cell.length_a   1.000
_cell.length_b   1.000
_cell.length_c   1.000
_cell.angle_alpha   90.00
_cell.angle_beta   90.00
_cell.angle_gamma   90.00
#
_symmetry.space_group_name_H-M   'P 1'
#
loop_
_entity.id
_entity.type
_entity.pdbx_description
1 polymer ?
#
loop_
_entity_poly.entity_id
_entity_poly.type
_entity_poly.pdbx_seq_one_letter_code
_entity_poly.pdbx_strand_id
1 'polypeptide(L)' 'MEIYVDDETKLTLHGLVQHYILLKEAEKNRKLNDLLDALDFNQVVIFVKSVHRAAELNKLHEECNFPCPI' A
#
# COMPACT_ATOMS: atom_id res chain seq x y z
N MET A 1 7.30 11.21 13.52
CA MET A 1 5.92 10.85 13.90
C MET A 1 6.05 9.52 14.62
N GLU A 2 5.88 9.52 15.93
CA GLU A 2 6.14 8.36 16.78
C GLU A 2 4.86 7.54 16.89
N ILE A 3 4.89 6.30 16.40
CA ILE A 3 3.81 5.33 16.60
C ILE A 3 4.17 4.56 17.87
N TYR A 4 3.41 4.78 18.94
CA TYR A 4 3.52 4.00 20.17
C TYR A 4 2.67 2.73 20.04
N VAL A 5 3.31 1.57 20.18
CA VAL A 5 2.69 0.25 20.33
C VAL A 5 3.33 -0.38 21.57
N ASP A 6 2.63 -0.38 22.69
CA ASP A 6 2.91 -1.26 23.84
C ASP A 6 1.89 -2.42 23.73
N ASP A 7 2.24 -3.70 23.86
CA ASP A 7 3.27 -4.31 24.69
C ASP A 7 4.06 -5.41 23.95
N GLU A 8 5.37 -5.43 24.25
CA GLU A 8 6.34 -6.55 24.20
C GLU A 8 7.19 -6.90 22.95
N THR A 9 7.01 -6.31 21.77
CA THR A 9 8.14 -6.19 20.82
C THR A 9 7.96 -4.96 19.93
N LYS A 10 8.73 -3.90 20.20
CA LYS A 10 8.78 -2.74 19.31
C LYS A 10 9.30 -3.19 17.96
N LEU A 11 8.42 -3.23 16.95
CA LEU A 11 8.82 -3.29 15.54
C LEU A 11 9.60 -2.01 15.24
N THR A 12 10.91 -2.07 15.45
CA THR A 12 11.80 -0.96 15.09
C THR A 12 11.91 -0.96 13.56
N LEU A 13 11.57 0.16 12.93
CA LEU A 13 11.70 0.34 11.48
C LEU A 13 13.16 0.61 11.08
N HIS A 14 14.10 -0.11 11.71
CA HIS A 14 15.53 0.10 11.50
C HIS A 14 15.96 -0.45 10.15
N GLY A 15 16.52 0.40 9.30
CA GLY A 15 16.93 0.03 7.93
C GLY A 15 15.81 0.08 6.88
N LEU A 16 14.59 0.52 7.25
CA LEU A 16 13.50 0.72 6.29
C LEU A 16 13.49 2.16 5.76
N VAL A 17 13.50 2.29 4.44
CA VAL A 17 13.32 3.58 3.77
C VAL A 17 11.82 3.90 3.73
N GLN A 18 11.44 5.05 4.27
CA GLN A 18 10.04 5.49 4.34
C GLN A 18 9.85 6.77 3.54
N HIS A 19 8.82 6.79 2.69
CA HIS A 19 8.42 7.95 1.91
C HIS A 19 6.94 8.26 2.16
N TYR A 20 6.57 9.54 2.09
CA TYR A 20 5.18 9.97 2.13
C TYR A 20 4.92 10.98 1.01
N ILE A 21 3.68 11.02 0.53
CA ILE A 21 3.22 11.95 -0.49
C ILE A 21 1.83 12.46 -0.09
N LEU A 22 1.64 13.77 -0.13
CA LEU A 22 0.34 14.41 0.08
C LEU A 22 -0.43 14.42 -1.24
N LEU A 23 -1.60 13.80 -1.28
CA LEU A 23 -2.44 13.64 -2.47
C LEU A 23 -3.91 13.78 -2.10
N LYS A 24 -4.73 14.21 -3.07
CA LYS A 24 -6.19 14.15 -2.93
C LYS A 24 -6.68 12.72 -3.05
N GLU A 25 -7.85 12.40 -2.48
CA GLU A 25 -8.37 11.01 -2.50
C GLU A 25 -8.55 10.46 -3.92
N ALA A 26 -8.96 11.29 -4.87
CA ALA A 26 -9.13 10.92 -6.27
C ALA A 26 -7.80 10.59 -7.00
N GLU A 27 -6.66 11.08 -6.50
CA GLU A 27 -5.35 10.89 -7.13
C GLU A 27 -4.65 9.62 -6.64
N LYS A 28 -5.11 9.04 -5.53
CA LYS A 28 -4.45 7.90 -4.87
C LYS A 28 -4.36 6.67 -5.77
N ASN A 29 -5.44 6.31 -6.46
CA ASN A 29 -5.47 5.10 -7.28
C ASN A 29 -4.51 5.20 -8.47
N ARG A 30 -4.51 6.35 -9.16
CA ARG A 30 -3.56 6.59 -10.26
C ARG A 30 -2.11 6.57 -9.77
N LYS A 31 -1.81 7.27 -8.66
CA LYS A 31 -0.45 7.32 -8.15
C LYS A 31 0.03 5.96 -7.64
N LEU A 32 -0.87 5.16 -7.07
CA LEU A 32 -0.56 3.79 -6.66
C LEU A 32 -0.19 2.94 -7.86
N ASN A 33 -0.97 2.98 -8.95
CA ASN A 33 -0.64 2.26 -10.18
C ASN A 33 0.71 2.71 -10.76
N ASP A 34 0.94 4.03 -10.85
CA ASP A 34 2.23 4.56 -11.33
C ASP A 34 3.43 4.06 -10.48
N LEU A 35 3.24 3.87 -9.17
CA LEU A 35 4.27 3.31 -8.28
C LEU A 35 4.43 1.81 -8.48
N LEU A 36 3.34 1.07 -8.67
CA LEU A 36 3.39 -0.36 -8.94
C LEU A 36 4.07 -0.68 -10.29
N ASP A 37 3.88 0.17 -11.29
CA ASP A 37 4.52 0.04 -12.61
C ASP A 37 6.00 0.43 -12.60
N ALA A 38 6.39 1.40 -11.76
CA ALA A 38 7.74 1.93 -11.71
C ALA A 38 8.69 1.18 -10.76
N LEU A 39 8.14 0.40 -9.82
CA LEU A 39 8.91 -0.31 -8.81
C LEU A 39 9.01 -1.79 -9.16
N ASP A 40 10.23 -2.33 -9.16
CA ASP A 40 10.45 -3.79 -9.16
C ASP A 40 10.32 -4.32 -7.73
N PHE A 41 9.36 -5.21 -7.51
CA PHE A 41 9.11 -5.86 -6.23
C PHE A 41 8.72 -7.33 -6.42
N ASN A 42 9.06 -8.16 -5.44
CA ASN A 42 8.59 -9.55 -5.43
C ASN A 42 7.16 -9.65 -4.86
N GLN A 43 6.86 -8.86 -3.82
CA GLN A 43 5.56 -8.83 -3.13
C GLN A 43 5.27 -7.42 -2.59
N VAL A 44 4.00 -7.01 -2.64
CA VAL A 44 3.53 -5.72 -2.13
C VAL A 44 2.35 -5.95 -1.19
N VAL A 45 2.33 -5.20 -0.09
CA VAL A 45 1.22 -5.16 0.87
C VAL A 45 0.63 -3.75 0.87
N ILE A 46 -0.67 -3.64 0.62
CA ILE A 46 -1.39 -2.36 0.54
C ILE A 46 -2.45 -2.33 1.65
N PHE A 47 -2.30 -1.40 2.59
CA PHE A 47 -3.27 -1.19 3.65
C PHE A 47 -4.36 -0.20 3.21
N VAL A 48 -5.63 -0.63 3.27
CA VAL A 48 -6.79 0.20 2.95
C VAL A 48 -7.71 0.37 4.16
N LYS A 49 -8.48 1.45 4.19
CA LYS A 49 -9.35 1.81 5.33
C LYS A 49 -10.58 0.91 5.51
N SER A 50 -11.00 0.15 4.50
CA SER A 50 -12.21 -0.67 4.54
C SER A 50 -12.17 -1.84 3.57
N VAL A 51 -12.95 -2.87 3.87
CA VAL A 51 -13.11 -4.08 3.03
C VAL A 51 -13.64 -3.73 1.63
N HIS A 52 -14.58 -2.79 1.55
CA HIS A 52 -15.13 -2.35 0.26
C HIS A 52 -14.05 -1.77 -0.66
N ARG A 53 -13.12 -0.96 -0.12
CA ARG A 53 -11.99 -0.43 -0.90
C ARG A 53 -10.99 -1.51 -1.30
N ALA A 54 -10.81 -2.54 -0.49
CA ALA A 54 -9.98 -3.69 -0.86
C ALA A 54 -10.57 -4.41 -2.07
N ALA A 55 -11.88 -4.65 -2.06
CA ALA A 55 -12.58 -5.30 -3.18
C ALA A 55 -12.52 -4.48 -4.47
N GLU A 56 -12.67 -3.15 -4.41
CA GLU A 56 -12.51 -2.30 -5.59
C GLU A 56 -11.08 -2.24 -6.10
N LEU A 57 -10.09 -2.16 -5.20
CA LEU A 57 -8.69 -2.17 -5.59
C LEU A 57 -8.32 -3.50 -6.26
N ASN A 58 -8.86 -4.62 -5.77
CA ASN A 58 -8.65 -5.93 -6.39
C ASN A 58 -9.15 -5.98 -7.83
N LYS A 59 -10.36 -5.47 -8.08
CA LYS A 59 -10.92 -5.38 -9.44
C LYS A 59 -10.01 -4.57 -10.36
N LEU A 60 -9.53 -3.42 -9.89
CA LEU A 60 -8.60 -2.58 -10.66
C LEU A 60 -7.28 -3.30 -10.94
N HIS A 61 -6.76 -4.08 -9.99
CA HIS A 61 -5.53 -4.86 -10.16
C HIS A 61 -5.71 -6.02 -11.14
N GLU A 62 -6.84 -6.73 -11.09
CA GLU A 62 -7.21 -7.77 -12.05
C GLU A 62 -7.32 -7.19 -13.48
N GLU A 63 -7.93 -6.01 -13.63
CA GLU A 63 -8.02 -5.29 -14.91
C GLU A 63 -6.65 -4.85 -15.44
N CYS A 64 -5.71 -4.51 -14.54
CA CYS A 64 -4.32 -4.21 -14.88
C CYS A 64 -3.43 -5.47 -15.00
N ASN A 65 -4.03 -6.67 -14.99
CA ASN A 65 -3.35 -7.96 -15.14
C ASN A 65 -2.30 -8.25 -14.06
N PHE A 66 -2.41 -7.58 -12.90
CA PHE A 66 -1.60 -7.84 -11.73
C PHE A 66 -2.23 -9.00 -10.93
N PRO A 67 -1.53 -10.13 -10.74
CA PRO A 67 -2.07 -11.25 -9.98
C PRO A 67 -2.21 -10.86 -8.50
N CYS A 68 -3.45 -10.73 -8.05
CA CYS A 68 -3.79 -10.48 -6.65
C CYS A 68 -4.56 -11.69 -6.10
N PRO A 69 -3.95 -12.52 -5.24
CA PRO A 69 -4.68 -13.55 -4.52
C PRO A 69 -5.34 -12.90 -3.30
N ILE A 70 -6.60 -12.48 -3.44
CA ILE A 70 -7.48 -12.25 -2.29
C ILE A 70 -8.27 -13.52 -2.02
#